data_AF-A0A957PBJ0-F1
#
_entry.id   AF-A0A957PBJ0-F1
#
_cell.length_a   1.000
_cell.length_b   1.000
_cell.length_c   1.000
_cell.angle_alpha   90.00
_cell.angle_beta   90.00
_cell.angle_gamma   90.00
#
_symmetry.space_group_name_H-M   'P 1'
#
loop_
_entity.id
_entity.type
_entity.pdbx_description
1 polymer ?
#
loop_
_entity_poly.entity_id
_entity_poly.type
_entity_poly.pdbx_seq_one_letter_code
_entity_poly.pdbx_strand_id
1 'polypeptide(L)'
;PMAIGVALGLKAKGNQRRVYVLIGDGESNEGSVWEAALLAGNLGLANLTAILIDNRSSTRNLGNIAAKFEAFGWRAATVDGRDEDALEKVLAAPASDRPSFVAAEVLPYV
;
A
#
# COMPACT_ATOMS: atom_id res chain seq x y z
N PRO A 1 -8.57 5.29 -4.05
CA PRO A 1 -8.74 6.24 -5.19
C PRO A 1 -8.18 7.66 -4.97
N MET A 2 -8.55 8.35 -3.88
CA MET A 2 -8.12 9.75 -3.65
C MET A 2 -6.60 9.93 -3.59
N ALA A 3 -5.89 9.01 -2.93
CA ALA A 3 -4.43 9.07 -2.81
C ALA A 3 -3.70 9.08 -4.17
N ILE A 4 -4.26 8.41 -5.19
CA ILE A 4 -3.76 8.43 -6.57
C ILE A 4 -3.81 9.84 -7.14
N GLY A 5 -4.95 10.52 -6.99
CA GLY A 5 -5.13 11.89 -7.46
C GLY A 5 -4.18 12.88 -6.77
N VAL A 6 -3.98 12.73 -5.46
CA VAL A 6 -3.02 13.55 -4.70
C VAL A 6 -1.59 13.30 -5.18
N ALA A 7 -1.19 12.03 -5.34
CA ALA A 7 0.15 11.66 -5.80
C ALA A 7 0.43 12.19 -7.22
N LEU A 8 -0.52 12.07 -8.13
CA LEU A 8 -0.45 12.62 -9.48
C LEU A 8 -0.38 14.14 -9.48
N GLY A 9 -1.22 14.81 -8.68
CA GLY A 9 -1.22 16.27 -8.59
C GLY A 9 0.10 16.82 -8.06
N LEU A 10 0.74 16.14 -7.10
CA LEU A 10 2.07 16.51 -6.62
C LEU A 10 3.14 16.30 -7.70
N LYS A 11 3.13 15.15 -8.38
CA LYS A 11 4.07 14.83 -9.47
C LYS A 11 3.95 15.85 -10.61
N ALA A 12 2.73 16.22 -11.01
CA ALA A 12 2.47 17.22 -12.04
C ALA A 12 2.98 18.63 -11.67
N LYS A 13 3.06 18.94 -10.36
CA LYS A 13 3.62 20.19 -9.84
C LYS A 13 5.13 20.14 -9.57
N GLY A 14 5.81 19.05 -9.96
CA GLY A 14 7.23 18.85 -9.63
C GLY A 14 7.51 18.73 -8.13
N ASN A 15 6.50 18.41 -7.32
CA ASN A 15 6.61 18.34 -5.88
C ASN A 15 7.05 16.94 -5.45
N GLN A 16 8.16 16.86 -4.69
CA GLN A 16 8.78 15.61 -4.26
C GLN A 16 8.17 15.02 -2.97
N ARG A 17 7.07 15.58 -2.44
CA ARG A 17 6.39 15.04 -1.27
C ARG A 17 5.86 13.63 -1.52
N ARG A 18 5.95 12.80 -0.49
CA ARG A 18 5.37 11.45 -0.44
C ARG A 18 3.91 11.51 0.04
N VAL A 19 3.09 10.63 -0.53
CA VAL A 19 1.69 10.42 -0.17
C VAL A 19 1.60 9.06 0.51
N TYR A 20 1.05 9.05 1.73
CA TYR A 20 0.74 7.84 2.47
C TYR A 20 -0.77 7.67 2.54
N VAL A 21 -1.24 6.45 2.39
CA VAL A 21 -2.64 6.09 2.59
C VAL A 21 -2.72 4.83 3.44
N LEU A 22 -3.58 4.88 4.45
CA LEU A 22 -3.95 3.74 5.27
C LEU A 22 -5.23 3.15 4.72
N ILE A 23 -5.29 1.83 4.56
CA ILE A 23 -6.48 1.08 4.12
C ILE A 23 -6.70 -0.14 5.03
N GLY A 24 -7.93 -0.63 5.08
CA GLY A 24 -8.28 -1.84 5.83
C GLY A 24 -8.39 -3.09 4.95
N ASP A 25 -8.28 -4.27 5.58
CA ASP A 25 -8.59 -5.58 4.97
C ASP A 25 -10.05 -5.67 4.49
N GLY A 26 -10.99 -5.14 5.27
CA GLY A 26 -12.40 -5.03 4.90
C GLY A 26 -12.61 -4.14 3.66
N GLU A 27 -12.02 -2.94 3.67
CA GLU A 27 -12.06 -1.98 2.54
C GLU A 27 -11.44 -2.58 1.27
N SER A 28 -10.41 -3.43 1.41
CA SER A 28 -9.75 -4.09 0.29
C SER A 28 -10.66 -5.06 -0.49
N ASN A 29 -11.85 -5.37 0.01
CA ASN A 29 -12.86 -6.09 -0.78
C ASN A 29 -13.52 -5.25 -1.87
N GLU A 30 -13.40 -3.93 -1.81
CA GLU A 30 -13.95 -3.04 -2.81
C GLU A 30 -13.10 -3.06 -4.09
N GLY A 31 -13.77 -3.15 -5.25
CA GLY A 31 -13.11 -3.12 -6.56
C GLY A 31 -12.27 -1.86 -6.79
N SER A 32 -12.69 -0.74 -6.19
CA SER A 32 -12.03 0.56 -6.31
C SER A 32 -10.59 0.57 -5.79
N VAL A 33 -10.26 -0.28 -4.81
CA VAL A 33 -8.91 -0.46 -4.29
C VAL A 33 -8.02 -1.12 -5.35
N TRP A 34 -8.52 -2.16 -6.01
CA TRP A 34 -7.78 -2.91 -7.02
C TRP A 34 -7.59 -2.12 -8.32
N GLU A 35 -8.60 -1.37 -8.76
CA GLU A 35 -8.48 -0.45 -9.89
C GLU A 35 -7.43 0.63 -9.62
N ALA A 36 -7.44 1.22 -8.42
CA ALA A 36 -6.45 2.20 -8.01
C ALA A 36 -5.04 1.59 -7.90
N ALA A 37 -4.91 0.37 -7.36
CA ALA A 37 -3.63 -0.33 -7.24
C ALA A 37 -3.03 -0.64 -8.60
N LEU A 38 -3.82 -1.17 -9.54
CA LEU A 38 -3.39 -1.44 -10.92
C LEU A 38 -2.92 -0.15 -11.61
N LEU A 39 -3.69 0.94 -11.49
CA LEU A 39 -3.35 2.22 -12.11
C LEU A 39 -2.05 2.80 -11.53
N ALA A 40 -1.86 2.79 -10.21
CA ALA A 40 -0.67 3.35 -9.57
C ALA A 40 0.62 2.66 -10.02
N GLY A 41 0.57 1.34 -10.15
CA GLY A 41 1.69 0.54 -10.60
C GLY A 41 2.04 0.81 -12.06
N ASN A 42 1.03 0.81 -12.94
CA ASN A 42 1.21 1.15 -14.36
C ASN A 42 1.78 2.57 -14.58
N LEU A 43 1.46 3.51 -13.70
CA LEU A 43 1.95 4.90 -13.77
C LEU A 43 3.29 5.13 -13.06
N GLY A 44 3.86 4.10 -12.41
CA GLY A 44 5.09 4.23 -11.62
C GLY A 44 4.98 5.36 -10.60
N LEU A 45 3.92 5.35 -9.77
CA LEU A 45 3.69 6.37 -8.74
C LEU A 45 4.63 6.17 -7.53
N ALA A 46 5.93 6.33 -7.76
CA ALA A 46 7.00 6.25 -6.77
C ALA A 46 6.77 7.05 -5.47
N ASN A 47 6.00 8.14 -5.54
CA ASN A 47 5.68 8.97 -4.39
C ASN A 47 4.49 8.47 -3.56
N LEU A 48 3.86 7.35 -3.93
CA LEU A 48 2.74 6.76 -3.21
C LEU A 48 3.18 5.55 -2.38
N THR A 49 2.77 5.54 -1.11
CA THR A 49 2.87 4.40 -0.22
C THR A 49 1.49 4.04 0.34
N ALA A 50 1.08 2.79 0.17
CA ALA A 50 -0.13 2.23 0.76
C ALA A 50 0.23 1.32 1.93
N ILE A 51 -0.44 1.51 3.05
CA ILE A 51 -0.31 0.70 4.26
C ILE A 51 -1.66 0.02 4.47
N LEU A 52 -1.69 -1.31 4.35
CA LEU A 52 -2.84 -2.12 4.69
C LEU A 52 -2.73 -2.55 6.14
N ILE A 53 -3.76 -2.29 6.94
CA ILE A 53 -3.93 -2.95 8.23
C ILE A 53 -4.74 -4.23 8.02
N ASP A 54 -4.09 -5.38 8.18
CA ASP A 54 -4.73 -6.69 8.13
C ASP A 54 -4.92 -7.23 9.55
N ASN A 55 -6.10 -6.98 10.10
CA ASN A 55 -6.50 -7.50 11.41
C ASN A 55 -7.38 -8.75 11.32
N ARG A 56 -7.50 -9.34 10.11
CA ARG A 56 -8.38 -10.50 9.81
C ARG A 56 -9.85 -10.27 10.19
N SER A 57 -10.33 -9.04 10.09
CA SER A 57 -11.74 -8.70 10.33
C SER A 57 -12.61 -8.90 9.09
N SER A 58 -12.01 -8.92 7.90
CA SER A 58 -12.70 -9.17 6.63
C SER A 58 -13.34 -10.57 6.59
N THR A 59 -14.60 -10.65 6.16
CA THR A 59 -15.33 -11.91 5.96
C THR A 59 -14.94 -12.63 4.66
N ARG A 60 -14.22 -11.96 3.76
CA ARG A 60 -13.77 -12.50 2.47
C ARG A 60 -12.26 -12.63 2.48
N ASN A 61 -11.78 -13.82 2.14
CA ASN A 61 -10.36 -14.11 2.06
C ASN A 61 -9.80 -13.69 0.70
N LEU A 62 -8.97 -12.65 0.70
CA LEU A 62 -8.26 -12.19 -0.49
C LEU A 62 -6.91 -12.90 -0.69
N GLY A 63 -6.52 -13.79 0.22
CA GLY A 63 -5.23 -14.48 0.20
C GLY A 63 -4.07 -13.52 0.47
N ASN A 64 -2.93 -13.77 -0.16
CA ASN A 64 -1.76 -12.90 -0.02
C ASN A 64 -1.99 -11.58 -0.79
N ILE A 65 -2.39 -10.52 -0.07
CA ILE A 65 -2.63 -9.20 -0.67
C ILE A 65 -1.33 -8.58 -1.17
N ALA A 66 -0.21 -8.73 -0.46
CA ALA A 66 1.08 -8.22 -0.90
C ALA A 66 1.47 -8.76 -2.29
N ALA A 67 1.31 -10.07 -2.53
CA ALA A 67 1.58 -10.68 -3.83
C ALA A 67 0.69 -10.12 -4.97
N LYS A 68 -0.55 -9.70 -4.68
CA LYS A 68 -1.42 -9.04 -5.68
C LYS A 68 -0.90 -7.64 -6.02
N PHE A 69 -0.42 -6.89 -5.04
CA PHE A 69 0.21 -5.59 -5.27
C PHE A 69 1.52 -5.75 -6.06
N GLU A 70 2.34 -6.78 -5.78
CA GLU A 70 3.53 -7.09 -6.60
C GLU A 70 3.16 -7.40 -8.05
N ALA A 71 2.11 -8.18 -8.28
CA ALA A 71 1.60 -8.48 -9.62
C ALA A 71 1.14 -7.21 -10.37
N PHE A 72 0.76 -6.15 -9.65
CA PHE A 72 0.45 -4.84 -10.21
C PHE A 72 1.66 -3.90 -10.32
N GLY A 73 2.89 -4.38 -10.07
CA GLY A 73 4.11 -3.60 -10.24
C GLY A 73 4.50 -2.77 -9.01
N TRP A 74 3.98 -3.08 -7.83
CA TRP A 74 4.39 -2.43 -6.58
C TRP A 74 5.63 -3.10 -5.97
N ARG A 75 6.35 -2.36 -5.13
CA ARG A 75 7.21 -2.97 -4.11
C ARG A 75 6.32 -3.30 -2.91
N ALA A 76 6.07 -4.58 -2.66
CA ALA A 76 5.22 -5.02 -1.57
C ALA A 76 6.02 -5.72 -0.46
N ALA A 77 5.51 -5.69 0.75
CA ALA A 77 5.98 -6.52 1.86
C ALA A 77 4.81 -6.83 2.80
N THR A 78 4.94 -7.92 3.55
CA THR A 78 4.11 -8.21 4.72
C THR A 78 4.99 -8.18 5.96
N VAL A 79 4.53 -7.53 7.02
CA VAL A 79 5.24 -7.41 8.30
C VAL A 79 4.26 -7.58 9.46
N ASP A 80 4.78 -7.91 10.64
CA ASP A 80 4.02 -7.77 11.89
C ASP A 80 3.77 -6.27 12.12
N GLY A 81 2.50 -5.87 12.22
CA GLY A 81 2.11 -4.49 12.43
C GLY A 81 2.43 -3.94 13.83
N ARG A 82 2.93 -4.78 14.74
CA ARG A 82 3.42 -4.39 16.07
C ARG A 82 4.95 -4.35 16.16
N ASP A 83 5.66 -4.73 15.10
CA ASP A 83 7.12 -4.62 15.02
C ASP A 83 7.48 -3.27 14.39
N GLU A 84 7.79 -2.30 15.25
CA GLU A 84 8.14 -0.93 14.84
C GLU A 84 9.41 -0.91 13.96
N ASP A 85 10.40 -1.76 14.26
CA ASP A 85 11.65 -1.84 13.49
C ASP A 85 11.39 -2.40 12.09
N ALA A 86 10.52 -3.41 11.97
CA ALA A 86 10.12 -3.96 10.67
C ALA A 86 9.34 -2.95 9.83
N LEU A 87 8.42 -2.19 10.46
CA LEU A 87 7.67 -1.12 9.80
C LEU A 87 8.60 0.00 9.34
N GLU A 88 9.51 0.48 10.20
CA GLU A 88 10.48 1.51 9.85
C GLU A 88 11.33 1.07 8.66
N LYS A 89 11.87 -0.15 8.70
CA LYS A 89 12.70 -0.69 7.62
C LYS A 89 11.98 -0.68 6.26
N VAL A 90 10.69 -1.04 6.21
CA VAL A 90 9.93 -1.08 4.95
C VAL A 90 9.55 0.32 4.45
N LEU A 91 9.17 1.22 5.37
CA LEU A 91 8.72 2.58 5.08
C LEU A 91 9.87 3.56 4.78
N ALA A 92 11.06 3.31 5.35
CA ALA A 92 12.28 4.08 5.12
C ALA A 92 13.11 3.56 3.94
N ALA A 93 12.64 2.52 3.25
CA ALA A 93 13.36 1.95 2.11
C ALA A 93 13.67 3.02 1.04
N PRO A 94 14.81 2.89 0.32
CA PRO A 94 15.25 3.86 -0.67
C PRO A 94 14.19 4.15 -1.73
N ALA A 95 14.28 5.35 -2.30
CA ALA A 95 13.43 5.75 -3.43
C ALA A 95 13.54 4.73 -4.57
N SER A 96 12.40 4.49 -5.21
CA SER A 96 12.19 3.51 -6.28
C SER A 96 11.35 4.18 -7.37
N ASP A 97 11.33 3.63 -8.58
CA ASP A 97 10.42 4.02 -9.66
C ASP A 97 8.99 3.46 -9.48
N ARG A 98 8.84 2.48 -8.58
CA ARG A 98 7.57 1.82 -8.22
C ARG A 98 6.93 2.39 -6.96
N PRO A 99 5.59 2.40 -6.87
CA PRO A 99 4.87 2.66 -5.62
C PRO A 99 5.17 1.56 -4.58
N SER A 100 4.97 1.88 -3.29
CA SER A 100 5.27 0.97 -2.16
C SER A 100 4.00 0.52 -1.44
N PHE A 101 3.93 -0.76 -1.10
CA PHE A 101 2.84 -1.36 -0.35
C PHE A 101 3.40 -2.12 0.86
N VAL A 102 2.73 -2.00 2.00
CA VAL A 102 3.01 -2.85 3.17
C VAL A 102 1.70 -3.36 3.74
N ALA A 103 1.59 -4.68 3.89
CA ALA A 103 0.56 -5.31 4.72
C ALA A 103 1.12 -5.45 6.14
N ALA A 104 0.54 -4.71 7.07
CA ALA A 104 0.81 -4.80 8.50
C ALA A 104 -0.23 -5.75 9.12
N GLU A 105 0.20 -6.96 9.49
CA GLU A 105 -0.67 -7.92 10.15
C GLU A 105 -0.81 -7.57 11.63
N VAL A 106 -2.04 -7.33 12.10
CA VAL A 106 -2.34 -6.96 13.48
C VAL A 106 -3.37 -7.93 14.04
N LEU A 107 -2.90 -9.08 14.52
CA LEU A 107 -3.79 -10.11 15.06
C LEU A 107 -4.51 -9.63 16.34
N PRO A 108 -5.82 -9.88 16.50
CA PRO A 108 -6.61 -9.34 17.60
C PRO A 108 -6.31 -9.93 18.99
N TYR A 109 -5.49 -10.99 19.11
CA TYR A 109 -5.28 -11.73 20.37
C TYR A 109 -3.84 -12.16 20.63
N VAL A 110 -2.86 -11.42 20.09
CA VAL A 110 -1.44 -11.58 20.42
C VAL A 110 -0.97 -10.32 21.12
#